data_AF-A0A244EAA1-F1
#
_entry.id   AF-A0A244EAA1-F1
#
_cell.length_a   1.000
_cell.length_b   1.000
_cell.length_c   1.000
_cell.angle_alpha   90.00
_cell.angle_beta   90.00
_cell.angle_gamma   90.00
#
_symmetry.space_group_name_H-M   'P 1'
#
loop_
_entity.id
_entity.type
_entity.pdbx_description
1 polymer ?
#
loop_
_entity_poly.entity_id
_entity_poly.type
_entity_poly.pdbx_seq_one_letter_code
_entity_poly.pdbx_strand_id
1 'polypeptide(L)' 'MKTTLALLIVASATLAGCVAVPYDSGPPPPRASYGDRDRDGVPNRYDRDRDNDGVPNRYDRRPNNPNRY' A
#
# COMPACT_ATOMS: atom_id res chain seq x y z
N MET A 1 5.83 28.21 32.50
CA MET A 1 6.70 27.04 32.24
C MET A 1 5.96 25.69 32.17
N LYS A 2 4.67 25.60 32.57
CA LYS A 2 3.89 24.35 32.50
C LYS A 2 3.12 24.20 31.18
N THR A 3 2.67 25.31 30.61
CA THR A 3 1.92 25.38 29.34
C THR A 3 2.79 25.12 28.10
N THR A 4 4.07 25.50 28.14
CA THR A 4 5.05 25.19 27.09
C THR A 4 5.37 23.70 27.02
N LEU A 5 5.37 23.01 28.17
CA LEU A 5 5.58 21.57 28.23
C LEU A 5 4.42 20.79 27.60
N ALA A 6 3.18 21.26 27.80
CA ALA A 6 1.99 20.66 27.22
C ALA A 6 1.96 20.78 25.68
N LEU A 7 2.41 21.90 25.13
CA LEU A 7 2.50 22.10 23.67
C LEU A 7 3.51 21.17 22.99
N LEU A 8 4.65 20.90 23.64
CA LEU A 8 5.65 19.97 23.12
C LEU A 8 5.17 18.52 23.10
N ILE A 9 4.33 18.12 24.06
CA ILE A 9 3.76 16.77 24.13
C ILE A 9 2.69 16.56 23.05
N VAL A 10 1.91 17.60 22.70
CA VAL A 10 0.91 17.52 21.62
C VAL A 10 1.58 17.46 20.24
N ALA A 11 2.69 18.15 20.03
CA ALA A 11 3.39 18.18 18.75
C ALA A 11 4.05 16.83 18.36
N SER A 12 4.41 15.99 19.33
CA SER A 12 5.02 14.68 19.06
C SER A 12 3.99 13.58 18.77
N ALA A 13 2.75 13.72 19.25
CA ALA A 13 1.70 12.73 19.04
C ALA A 13 1.15 12.70 17.60
N THR A 14 1.31 13.78 16.83
CA THR A 14 0.81 13.87 15.45
C THR A 14 1.76 13.28 14.40
N LEU A 15 3.03 13.00 14.75
CA LEU A 15 3.97 12.31 13.86
C LEU A 15 3.92 10.78 13.97
N ALA A 16 3.12 10.22 14.88
CA ALA A 16 2.96 8.78 15.07
C ALA A 16 1.92 8.13 14.14
N GLY A 17 1.36 8.88 13.18
CA GLY A 17 0.33 8.40 12.28
C GLY A 17 0.85 8.23 10.86
N CYS A 18 1.32 7.02 10.54
CA CYS A 18 1.28 6.34 9.23
C CYS A 18 2.20 5.11 9.31
N VAL A 19 1.79 4.09 10.06
CA VAL A 19 2.39 2.77 9.87
C VAL A 19 1.75 2.19 8.61
N ALA A 20 2.42 2.39 7.47
CA ALA A 20 2.19 1.51 6.33
C ALA A 20 2.58 0.12 6.84
N VAL A 21 1.58 -0.74 7.03
CA VAL A 21 1.83 -2.16 7.30
C VAL A 21 2.79 -2.62 6.20
N PRO A 22 4.01 -3.09 6.52
CA PRO A 22 4.74 -3.84 5.54
C PRO A 22 3.86 -5.05 5.30
N TYR A 23 3.27 -5.16 4.11
CA TYR A 23 2.81 -6.46 3.67
C TYR A 23 4.08 -7.32 3.73
N ASP A 24 4.14 -8.21 4.72
CA ASP A 24 5.12 -9.28 4.79
C ASP A 24 4.78 -10.21 3.62
N SER A 25 5.10 -9.74 2.41
CA SER A 25 5.12 -10.53 1.20
C SER A 25 6.25 -11.51 1.45
N GLY A 26 5.89 -12.68 1.98
CA GLY A 26 6.81 -13.80 2.14
C GLY A 26 7.59 -14.08 0.84
N PRO A 27 8.60 -14.97 0.88
CA PRO A 27 9.50 -15.21 -0.24
C PRO A 27 8.73 -15.22 -1.56
N PRO A 28 9.09 -14.37 -2.55
CA PRO A 28 8.29 -14.19 -3.76
C PRO A 28 8.03 -15.56 -4.36
N PRO A 29 6.78 -15.84 -4.82
CA PRO A 29 6.45 -17.15 -5.34
C PRO A 29 7.50 -17.52 -6.38
N PRO A 30 8.20 -18.66 -6.21
CA PRO A 30 9.23 -19.04 -7.15
C PRO A 30 8.55 -19.29 -8.47
N ARG A 31 9.03 -18.58 -9.50
CA ARG A 31 8.51 -18.49 -10.88
C ARG A 31 7.53 -17.33 -10.99
N ALA A 32 7.88 -16.33 -11.82
CA ALA A 32 6.95 -15.34 -12.34
C ALA A 32 5.68 -16.08 -12.79
N SER A 33 4.66 -16.07 -11.94
CA SER A 33 3.46 -16.83 -12.17
C SER A 33 2.78 -16.15 -13.33
N TYR A 34 2.51 -16.90 -14.41
CA TYR A 34 1.67 -16.41 -15.48
C TYR A 34 0.37 -15.89 -14.86
N GLY A 35 0.25 -14.57 -14.68
CA GLY A 35 -0.88 -13.96 -14.00
C GLY A 35 -0.63 -13.34 -12.61
N ASP A 36 0.58 -12.87 -12.29
CA ASP A 36 0.86 -11.87 -11.25
C ASP A 36 1.63 -10.72 -11.93
N ARG A 37 0.95 -9.60 -12.20
CA ARG A 37 1.46 -8.56 -13.11
C ARG A 37 2.41 -7.60 -12.41
N ASP A 38 2.03 -7.15 -11.24
CA ASP A 38 2.72 -6.17 -10.41
C ASP A 38 3.71 -6.82 -9.43
N ARG A 39 3.65 -8.15 -9.27
CA ARG A 39 4.62 -8.96 -8.51
C ARG A 39 4.59 -8.68 -7.01
N ASP A 40 3.41 -8.34 -6.49
CA ASP A 40 3.20 -8.13 -5.06
C ASP A 40 3.05 -9.46 -4.28
N GLY A 41 2.95 -10.59 -5.01
CA GLY A 41 2.77 -11.94 -4.48
C GLY A 41 1.32 -12.42 -4.52
N VAL A 42 0.38 -11.61 -5.01
CA VAL A 42 -1.04 -11.92 -5.17
C VAL A 42 -1.34 -12.21 -6.64
N PRO A 43 -1.86 -13.40 -6.97
CA PRO A 43 -2.27 -13.67 -8.35
C PRO A 43 -3.37 -12.69 -8.81
N ASN A 44 -3.26 -12.17 -10.04
CA ASN A 44 -4.19 -11.24 -10.71
C ASN A 44 -5.68 -11.62 -10.60
N ARG A 45 -5.98 -12.91 -10.42
CA ARG A 45 -7.35 -13.45 -10.25
C ARG A 45 -7.95 -13.14 -8.87
N TYR A 46 -7.10 -12.90 -7.88
CA TYR A 46 -7.46 -12.57 -6.49
C TYR A 46 -7.07 -11.14 -6.12
N ASP A 47 -6.21 -10.51 -6.90
CA ASP A 47 -5.76 -9.15 -6.69
C ASP A 47 -6.89 -8.13 -6.95
N ARG A 48 -7.01 -7.17 -6.03
CA ARG A 48 -7.99 -6.08 -6.05
C ARG A 48 -7.43 -4.80 -6.68
N ASP A 49 -6.12 -4.72 -6.90
CA ASP A 49 -5.40 -3.59 -7.47
C ASP A 49 -4.19 -4.14 -8.27
N ARG A 50 -4.48 -4.62 -9.49
CA ARG A 50 -3.59 -5.54 -10.24
C ARG A 50 -2.35 -4.89 -10.82
N ASP A 51 -2.33 -3.58 -10.84
CA ASP A 51 -1.20 -2.77 -11.27
C ASP A 51 -0.63 -1.93 -10.14
N ASN A 52 -1.19 -2.03 -8.93
CA ASN A 52 -0.71 -1.42 -7.71
C ASN A 52 -0.60 0.12 -7.85
N ASP A 53 -1.60 0.73 -8.47
CA ASP A 53 -1.68 2.17 -8.69
C ASP A 53 -2.46 2.90 -7.58
N GLY A 54 -3.05 2.14 -6.66
CA GLY A 54 -3.83 2.63 -5.52
C GLY A 54 -5.32 2.77 -5.80
N VAL A 55 -5.79 2.49 -7.01
CA VAL A 55 -7.21 2.50 -7.40
C VAL A 55 -7.71 1.06 -7.51
N PRO A 56 -8.73 0.67 -6.72
CA PRO A 56 -9.26 -0.69 -6.83
C PRO A 56 -9.76 -1.00 -8.25
N ASN A 57 -9.49 -2.21 -8.76
CA ASN A 57 -9.89 -2.73 -10.08
C ASN A 57 -11.37 -2.48 -10.45
N ARG A 58 -12.25 -2.32 -9.45
CA ARG A 58 -13.68 -2.03 -9.64
C ARG A 58 -13.99 -0.57 -10.00
N TYR A 59 -13.06 0.33 -9.72
CA TYR A 59 -13.16 1.77 -9.98
C TYR A 59 -12.14 2.26 -11.01
N ASP A 60 -11.12 1.46 -11.29
CA ASP A 60 -10.13 1.74 -12.30
C ASP A 60 -10.66 1.42 -13.71
N ARG A 61 -10.53 2.37 -14.64
CA ARG A 61 -10.89 2.21 -16.06
C ARG A 61 -9.85 1.40 -16.82
N ARG A 62 -8.64 1.28 -16.28
CA ARG A 62 -7.53 0.51 -16.86
C ARG A 62 -6.81 -0.34 -15.78
N PRO A 63 -7.46 -1.39 -15.23
CA PRO A 63 -6.99 -2.29 -14.13
C PRO A 63 -5.72 -3.12 -14.37
N ASN A 64 -4.88 -2.70 -15.31
CA ASN A 64 -3.70 -3.40 -15.78
C ASN A 64 -2.62 -2.40 -16.25
N ASN A 65 -2.82 -1.09 -16.05
CA ASN A 65 -1.94 -0.01 -16.44
C ASN A 65 -1.64 0.94 -15.25
N PRO A 66 -0.47 0.80 -14.61
CA PRO A 66 -0.12 1.57 -13.41
C PRO A 66 0.02 3.08 -13.63
N ASN A 67 0.01 3.54 -14.88
CA ASN A 67 0.17 4.95 -15.22
C ASN A 67 -1.15 5.62 -15.60
N ARG A 68 -2.29 4.92 -15.52
CA ARG A 68 -3.60 5.47 -15.88
C ARG A 68 -4.74 4.76 -15.15
N TYR A 69 -5.62 5.58 -14.59
CA TYR A 69 -6.87 5.22 -13.89
C TYR A 69 -8.14 5.40 -14.75
#